data_AF-A0A2H3KW71-F1
#
_entry.id   AF-A0A2H3KW71-F1
#
_cell.length_a   1.000
_cell.length_b   1.000
_cell.length_c   1.000
_cell.angle_alpha   90.00
_cell.angle_beta   90.00
_cell.angle_gamma   90.00
#
_symmetry.space_group_name_H-M   'P 1'
#
loop_
_entity.id
_entity.type
_entity.pdbx_description
1 polymer ?
#
loop_
_entity_poly.entity_id
_entity_poly.type
_entity_poly.pdbx_seq_one_letter_code
_entity_poly.pdbx_strand_id
1 'polypeptide(L)'
;MKDPSGNTWFMDGAGNISVTAPKNMTISVGDNLDITVGKDMILSVGNDKTTTIANNNKLDIGNNNSTTIASLYKLITNMYNEQVNEDKKVAITGDLVETTATTTHKAISGDILIKSAGVAKVLGAIDAKVNKG
;
A
#
# COMPACT_ATOMS: atom_id res chain seq x y z
N MET A 1 9.71 -0.77 -37.62
CA MET A 1 10.60 0.37 -37.95
C MET A 1 11.77 0.36 -36.98
N LYS A 2 13.01 0.48 -37.44
CA LYS A 2 14.22 0.62 -36.63
C LYS A 2 14.96 1.87 -37.11
N ASP A 3 15.23 2.80 -36.21
CA ASP A 3 16.06 3.96 -36.55
C ASP A 3 17.55 3.66 -36.31
N PRO A 4 18.47 4.49 -36.83
CA PRO A 4 19.91 4.33 -36.60
C PRO A 4 20.33 4.43 -35.12
N SER A 5 19.48 5.00 -34.26
CA SER A 5 19.73 5.12 -32.82
C SER A 5 19.28 3.88 -32.03
N GLY A 6 18.71 2.88 -32.71
CA GLY A 6 18.30 1.61 -32.12
C GLY A 6 16.89 1.62 -31.51
N ASN A 7 16.10 2.68 -31.71
CA ASN A 7 14.70 2.68 -31.30
C ASN A 7 13.89 1.73 -32.20
N THR A 8 12.98 0.96 -31.63
CA THR A 8 12.14 0.03 -32.38
C THR A 8 10.67 0.18 -32.03
N TRP A 9 9.84 0.07 -33.07
CA TRP A 9 8.45 -0.37 -32.98
C TRP A 9 8.34 -1.58 -33.91
N PHE A 10 8.27 -2.77 -33.33
CA PHE A 10 8.29 -4.04 -34.03
C PHE A 10 6.97 -4.77 -33.86
N MET A 11 6.30 -5.06 -34.97
CA MET A 11 5.14 -5.93 -35.04
C MET A 11 5.58 -7.20 -35.75
N ASP A 12 5.33 -8.37 -35.15
CA ASP A 12 5.91 -9.64 -35.62
C ASP A 12 5.03 -10.41 -36.64
N GLY A 13 3.83 -9.91 -36.93
CA GLY A 13 2.86 -10.56 -37.81
C GLY A 13 2.08 -11.72 -37.17
N ALA A 14 2.44 -12.14 -35.95
CA ALA A 14 1.68 -13.09 -35.13
C ALA A 14 0.76 -12.39 -34.11
N GLY A 15 0.71 -11.05 -34.15
CA GLY A 15 -0.13 -10.22 -33.30
C GLY A 15 0.62 -9.62 -32.10
N ASN A 16 1.93 -9.81 -31.98
CA ASN A 16 2.72 -9.20 -30.90
C ASN A 16 3.30 -7.86 -31.33
N ILE A 17 3.51 -6.99 -30.35
CA ILE A 17 4.18 -5.69 -30.50
C ILE A 17 5.30 -5.58 -29.47
N SER A 18 6.48 -5.16 -29.90
CA SER A 18 7.60 -4.82 -29.04
C SER A 18 8.09 -3.41 -29.34
N VAL A 19 8.27 -2.61 -28.30
CA VAL A 19 8.78 -1.25 -28.39
C VAL A 19 10.04 -1.14 -27.55
N THR A 20 11.12 -0.58 -28.10
CA THR A 20 12.39 -0.40 -27.38
C THR A 20 12.93 1.00 -27.61
N ALA A 21 13.40 1.63 -26.53
CA ALA A 21 14.15 2.88 -26.55
C ALA A 21 15.42 2.71 -25.70
N PRO A 22 16.64 2.79 -26.27
CA PRO A 22 17.90 2.61 -25.52
C PRO A 22 18.20 3.71 -24.49
N LYS A 23 17.44 4.82 -24.51
CA LYS A 23 17.56 5.94 -23.59
C LYS A 23 16.23 6.19 -22.88
N ASN A 24 15.53 7.26 -23.26
CA ASN A 24 14.32 7.71 -22.58
C ASN A 24 13.09 7.44 -23.45
N MET A 25 11.97 7.13 -22.80
CA MET A 25 10.64 7.09 -23.40
C MET A 25 9.72 8.01 -22.59
N THR A 26 9.02 8.93 -23.27
CA THR A 26 8.06 9.85 -22.67
C THR A 26 6.70 9.65 -23.33
N ILE A 27 5.65 9.54 -22.52
CA ILE A 27 4.27 9.47 -22.99
C ILE A 27 3.53 10.68 -22.39
N SER A 28 3.10 11.58 -23.26
CA SER A 28 2.29 12.75 -22.89
C SER A 28 0.93 12.63 -23.54
N VAL A 29 -0.13 12.70 -22.73
CA VAL A 29 -1.52 12.57 -23.18
C VAL A 29 -2.26 13.82 -22.76
N GLY A 30 -2.94 14.47 -23.69
CA GLY A 30 -3.61 15.76 -23.45
C GLY A 30 -4.99 15.66 -22.79
N ASP A 31 -5.62 14.49 -22.87
CA ASP A 31 -6.95 14.23 -22.32
C ASP A 31 -6.91 12.93 -21.50
N ASN A 32 -7.33 11.79 -22.07
CA ASN A 32 -7.45 10.52 -21.33
C ASN A 32 -6.43 9.46 -21.80
N LEU A 33 -5.85 8.73 -20.83
CA LEU A 33 -5.04 7.53 -21.07
C LEU A 33 -5.75 6.31 -20.47
N ASP A 34 -6.36 5.49 -21.32
CA ASP A 34 -6.98 4.23 -20.94
C ASP A 34 -6.05 3.06 -21.24
N ILE A 35 -5.81 2.20 -20.25
CA ILE A 35 -4.98 1.00 -20.39
C ILE A 35 -5.81 -0.22 -19.97
N THR A 36 -6.09 -1.11 -20.92
CA THR A 36 -6.76 -2.39 -20.68
C THR A 36 -5.84 -3.53 -21.06
N VAL A 37 -5.67 -4.51 -20.17
CA VAL A 37 -4.82 -5.69 -20.37
C VAL A 37 -5.66 -6.94 -20.13
N GLY A 38 -5.67 -7.86 -21.08
CA GLY A 38 -6.56 -9.03 -21.03
C GLY A 38 -6.09 -10.20 -20.15
N LYS A 39 -4.82 -10.20 -19.73
CA LYS A 39 -4.23 -11.23 -18.85
C LYS A 39 -3.43 -10.58 -17.73
N ASP A 40 -2.16 -10.28 -17.99
CA ASP A 40 -1.20 -9.86 -16.97
C ASP A 40 -0.48 -8.56 -17.36
N MET A 41 -0.33 -7.64 -16.40
CA MET A 41 0.51 -6.45 -16.52
C MET A 41 1.70 -6.59 -15.56
N ILE A 42 2.92 -6.55 -16.09
CA ILE A 42 4.15 -6.61 -15.30
C ILE A 42 4.88 -5.27 -15.44
N LEU A 43 5.17 -4.63 -14.31
CA LEU A 43 5.95 -3.39 -14.24
C LEU A 43 7.21 -3.64 -13.42
N SER A 44 8.38 -3.45 -14.02
CA SER A 44 9.68 -3.49 -13.35
C SER A 44 10.38 -2.15 -13.52
N VAL A 45 10.89 -1.61 -12.41
CA VAL A 45 11.58 -0.32 -12.36
C VAL A 45 12.90 -0.55 -11.63
N GLY A 46 14.02 -0.16 -12.26
CA GLY A 46 15.36 -0.45 -11.73
C GLY A 46 15.77 0.42 -10.53
N ASN A 47 15.31 1.68 -10.51
CA ASN A 47 15.63 2.65 -9.46
C ASN A 47 14.34 3.11 -8.78
N ASP A 48 13.78 4.24 -9.22
CA ASP A 48 12.68 4.91 -8.53
C ASP A 48 11.40 4.95 -9.37
N LYS A 49 10.26 4.69 -8.72
CA LYS A 49 8.93 4.98 -9.25
C LYS A 49 8.31 6.11 -8.43
N THR A 50 8.05 7.23 -9.07
CA THR A 50 7.25 8.34 -8.50
C THR A 50 5.85 8.32 -9.12
N THR A 51 4.83 8.62 -8.33
CA THR A 51 3.46 8.76 -8.81
C THR A 51 2.83 9.95 -8.11
N THR A 52 2.32 10.90 -8.90
CA THR A 52 1.65 12.09 -8.41
C THR A 52 0.26 12.13 -9.02
N ILE A 53 -0.76 12.19 -8.17
CA ILE A 53 -2.17 12.19 -8.56
C ILE A 53 -2.78 13.44 -7.91
N ALA A 54 -3.34 14.33 -8.73
CA ALA A 54 -3.84 15.61 -8.25
C ALA A 54 -5.17 15.49 -7.47
N ASN A 55 -6.01 14.53 -7.87
CA ASN A 55 -7.34 14.34 -7.31
C ASN A 55 -7.43 13.02 -6.55
N ASN A 56 -7.93 11.96 -7.20
CA ASN A 56 -8.27 10.71 -6.52
C ASN A 56 -7.48 9.53 -7.08
N ASN A 57 -7.02 8.65 -6.20
CA ASN A 57 -6.48 7.33 -6.54
C ASN A 57 -7.44 6.26 -6.03
N LYS A 58 -8.04 5.46 -6.93
CA LYS A 58 -8.92 4.35 -6.59
C LYS A 58 -8.26 3.04 -7.01
N LEU A 59 -8.21 2.08 -6.08
CA LEU A 59 -7.64 0.76 -6.30
C LEU A 59 -8.66 -0.30 -5.88
N ASP A 60 -9.23 -0.99 -6.86
CA ASP A 60 -10.15 -2.11 -6.65
C ASP A 60 -9.41 -3.41 -6.99
N ILE A 61 -9.30 -4.33 -6.03
CA ILE A 61 -8.57 -5.60 -6.18
C ILE A 61 -9.55 -6.73 -5.88
N GLY A 62 -9.74 -7.63 -6.85
CA GLY A 62 -10.72 -8.72 -6.73
C GLY A 62 -10.27 -9.89 -5.86
N ASN A 63 -8.96 -10.06 -5.65
CA ASN A 63 -8.38 -11.12 -4.83
C ASN A 63 -7.43 -10.51 -3.80
N ASN A 64 -6.11 -10.72 -3.96
CA ASN A 64 -5.12 -10.37 -2.95
C ASN A 64 -4.31 -9.12 -3.36
N ASN A 65 -4.05 -8.25 -2.39
CA ASN A 65 -3.03 -7.20 -2.49
C ASN A 65 -1.85 -7.55 -1.57
N SER A 66 -0.67 -7.78 -2.12
CA SER A 66 0.54 -8.05 -1.34
C SER A 66 1.54 -6.93 -1.53
N THR A 67 2.10 -6.43 -0.44
CA THR A 67 3.13 -5.38 -0.45
C THR A 67 4.28 -5.79 0.47
N THR A 68 5.49 -5.78 -0.07
CA THR A 68 6.71 -6.04 0.68
C THR A 68 7.62 -4.84 0.57
N ILE A 69 7.99 -4.27 1.71
CA ILE A 69 8.85 -3.07 1.79
C ILE A 69 9.99 -3.39 2.73
N ALA A 70 11.21 -3.34 2.21
CA ALA A 70 12.39 -3.80 2.94
C ALA A 70 12.88 -2.83 4.03
N SER A 71 12.52 -1.54 3.93
CA SER A 71 13.06 -0.51 4.83
C SER A 71 11.96 0.30 5.52
N LEU A 72 11.32 1.24 4.84
CA LEU A 72 10.36 2.15 5.46
C LEU A 72 9.05 2.21 4.69
N TYR A 73 7.95 1.95 5.39
CA TYR A 73 6.61 2.32 4.96
C TYR A 73 6.16 3.54 5.77
N LYS A 74 5.89 4.66 5.09
CA LYS A 74 5.46 5.92 5.71
C LYS A 74 4.11 6.34 5.15
N LEU A 75 3.08 6.35 6.00
CA LEU A 75 1.75 6.84 5.68
C LEU A 75 1.47 8.12 6.47
N ILE A 76 1.23 9.22 5.75
CA ILE A 76 0.72 10.48 6.32
C ILE A 76 -0.60 10.78 5.62
N THR A 77 -1.67 10.90 6.40
CA THR A 77 -3.02 11.22 5.91
C THR A 77 -3.75 12.07 6.94
N ASN A 78 -4.76 12.81 6.51
CA ASN A 78 -5.65 13.55 7.41
C ASN A 78 -6.60 12.62 8.15
N MET A 79 -7.11 11.59 7.48
CA MET A 79 -8.00 10.57 8.05
C MET A 79 -7.61 9.19 7.52
N TYR A 80 -7.61 8.20 8.39
CA TYR A 80 -7.39 6.80 8.06
C TYR A 80 -8.57 5.99 8.58
N ASN A 81 -9.30 5.33 7.67
CA ASN A 81 -10.37 4.41 8.00
C ASN A 81 -9.98 3.04 7.44
N GLU A 82 -9.92 2.05 8.32
CA GLU A 82 -9.59 0.67 8.00
C GLU A 82 -10.73 -0.23 8.51
N GLN A 83 -11.34 -0.96 7.60
CA GLN A 83 -12.33 -1.98 7.91
C GLN A 83 -11.77 -3.33 7.50
N VAL A 84 -11.72 -4.25 8.47
CA VAL A 84 -11.34 -5.65 8.26
C VAL A 84 -12.54 -6.50 8.66
N ASN A 85 -13.09 -7.24 7.70
CA ASN A 85 -14.30 -8.04 7.92
C ASN A 85 -14.01 -9.40 8.59
N GLU A 86 -12.78 -9.87 8.46
CA GLU A 86 -12.29 -11.12 9.05
C GLU A 86 -11.17 -10.80 10.05
N ASP A 87 -10.16 -11.65 10.13
CA ASP A 87 -9.07 -11.52 11.08
C ASP A 87 -8.05 -10.46 10.67
N LYS A 88 -7.67 -9.61 11.63
CA LYS A 88 -6.50 -8.74 11.53
C LYS A 88 -5.38 -9.26 12.43
N LYS A 89 -4.26 -9.65 11.85
CA LYS A 89 -3.03 -9.99 12.59
C LYS A 89 -2.00 -8.88 12.46
N VAL A 90 -1.56 -8.33 13.58
CA VAL A 90 -0.46 -7.36 13.65
C VAL A 90 0.67 -7.99 14.44
N ALA A 91 1.85 -8.12 13.83
CA ALA A 91 3.05 -8.63 14.48
C ALA A 91 4.16 -7.58 14.36
N ILE A 92 4.63 -7.09 15.49
CA ILE A 92 5.67 -6.07 15.59
C ILE A 92 6.78 -6.66 16.45
N THR A 93 7.96 -6.84 15.88
CA THR A 93 9.11 -7.41 16.58
C THR A 93 9.91 -6.36 17.34
N GLY A 94 9.85 -5.11 16.88
CA GLY A 94 10.39 -3.95 17.58
C GLY A 94 9.35 -3.30 18.49
N ASP A 95 9.53 -2.01 18.74
CA ASP A 95 8.63 -1.25 19.61
C ASP A 95 7.39 -0.77 18.85
N LEU A 96 6.25 -0.82 19.53
CA LEU A 96 5.04 -0.10 19.14
C LEU A 96 4.91 1.13 20.03
N VAL A 97 4.97 2.32 19.43
CA VAL A 97 4.74 3.60 20.10
C VAL A 97 3.51 4.23 19.48
N GLU A 98 2.47 4.42 20.28
CA GLU A 98 1.20 5.00 19.86
C GLU A 98 0.91 6.27 20.66
N THR A 99 0.70 7.37 19.94
CA THR A 99 0.28 8.65 20.51
C THR A 99 -1.03 9.05 19.87
N THR A 100 -2.09 9.13 20.66
CA THR A 100 -3.44 9.49 20.21
C THR A 100 -4.06 10.49 21.17
N ALA A 101 -5.01 11.30 20.69
CA ALA A 101 -5.81 12.16 21.57
C ALA A 101 -6.78 11.31 22.42
N THR A 102 -7.40 10.30 21.81
CA THR A 102 -8.26 9.33 22.46
C THR A 102 -8.09 7.99 21.78
N THR A 103 -8.06 6.91 22.56
CA THR A 103 -8.05 5.53 22.06
C THR A 103 -9.19 4.75 22.72
N THR A 104 -9.74 3.76 22.01
CA THR A 104 -10.77 2.85 22.52
C THR A 104 -10.49 1.46 21.99
N HIS A 105 -10.37 0.49 22.91
CA HIS A 105 -10.29 -0.92 22.60
C HIS A 105 -11.60 -1.59 23.04
N LYS A 106 -12.33 -2.19 22.10
CA LYS A 106 -13.61 -2.84 22.36
C LYS A 106 -13.67 -4.18 21.62
N ALA A 107 -13.79 -5.27 22.35
CA ALA A 107 -14.20 -6.55 21.79
C ALA A 107 -15.73 -6.54 21.61
N ILE A 108 -16.24 -6.85 20.42
CA ILE A 108 -17.69 -6.99 20.17
C ILE A 108 -18.20 -8.29 20.81
N SER A 109 -17.37 -9.32 20.78
CA SER A 109 -17.58 -10.60 21.44
C SER A 109 -16.24 -11.11 21.98
N GLY A 110 -16.29 -11.90 23.05
CA GLY A 110 -15.09 -12.43 23.70
C GLY A 110 -14.33 -11.39 24.53
N ASP A 111 -13.09 -11.72 24.85
CA ASP A 111 -12.26 -10.98 25.80
C ASP A 111 -11.23 -10.09 25.10
N ILE A 112 -10.81 -9.03 25.80
CA ILE A 112 -9.58 -8.28 25.45
C ILE A 112 -8.45 -8.82 26.32
N LEU A 113 -7.42 -9.41 25.72
CA LEU A 113 -6.22 -9.87 26.41
C LEU A 113 -5.09 -8.85 26.26
N ILE A 114 -4.61 -8.32 27.38
CA ILE A 114 -3.39 -7.49 27.45
C ILE A 114 -2.38 -8.23 28.32
N LYS A 115 -1.24 -8.62 27.74
CA LYS A 115 -0.20 -9.41 28.42
C LYS A 115 1.18 -8.83 28.16
N SER A 116 1.91 -8.55 29.24
CA SER A 116 3.33 -8.17 29.20
C SER A 116 4.21 -9.34 29.64
N ALA A 117 5.44 -9.41 29.13
CA ALA A 117 6.46 -10.33 29.66
C ALA A 117 6.96 -9.87 31.05
N GLY A 118 7.02 -8.55 31.26
CA GLY A 118 7.31 -7.92 32.54
C GLY A 118 6.05 -7.29 33.15
N VAL A 119 6.16 -6.04 33.58
CA VAL A 119 5.05 -5.28 34.19
C VAL A 119 4.21 -4.58 33.13
N ALA A 120 2.89 -4.79 33.13
CA ALA A 120 1.93 -3.95 32.41
C ALA A 120 1.54 -2.77 33.30
N LYS A 121 1.74 -1.54 32.82
CA LYS A 121 1.33 -0.32 33.52
C LYS A 121 0.12 0.29 32.80
N VAL A 122 -0.94 0.56 33.56
CA VAL A 122 -2.08 1.38 33.11
C VAL A 122 -2.16 2.55 34.07
N LEU A 123 -1.89 3.76 33.58
CA LEU A 123 -1.77 4.97 34.40
C LEU A 123 -2.74 6.03 33.86
N GLY A 124 -3.61 6.54 34.72
CA GLY A 124 -4.33 7.79 34.46
C GLY A 124 -3.64 8.95 35.16
N ALA A 125 -3.77 10.16 34.61
CA ALA A 125 -3.29 11.37 35.29
C ALA A 125 -3.98 11.61 36.65
N ILE A 126 -5.20 11.08 36.80
CA ILE A 126 -5.97 11.09 38.06
C ILE A 126 -6.14 9.64 38.52
N ASP A 127 -6.92 8.84 37.78
CA ASP A 127 -7.19 7.43 38.10
C ASP A 127 -7.02 6.52 36.87
N ALA A 128 -6.58 5.29 37.10
CA ALA A 128 -6.81 4.18 36.18
C ALA A 128 -7.98 3.34 36.71
N LYS A 129 -9.15 3.43 36.08
CA LYS A 129 -10.35 2.70 36.50
C LYS A 129 -10.38 1.32 35.85
N VAL A 130 -10.39 0.28 36.68
CA VAL A 130 -10.64 -1.10 36.28
C VAL A 130 -11.84 -1.59 37.07
N ASN A 131 -12.97 -1.78 36.41
CA ASN A 131 -14.22 -2.24 37.01
C ASN A 131 -14.76 -3.45 36.25
N LYS A 132 -15.71 -4.18 36.84
CA LYS A 132 -16.32 -5.36 36.21
C LYS A 132 -17.47 -5.04 35.24
N GLY A 133 -17.80 -3.76 35.05
CA GLY A 133 -19.14 -3.37 34.58
C GLY A 133 -20.15 -3.54 35.70
#